data_AF-A0AAV1PX91-F1
#
_entry.id   AF-A0AAV1PX91-F1
#
_cell.length_a   1.000
_cell.length_b   1.000
_cell.length_c   1.000
_cell.angle_alpha   90.00
_cell.angle_beta   90.00
_cell.angle_gamma   90.00
#
_symmetry.space_group_name_H-M   'P 1'
#
loop_
_entity.id
_entity.type
_entity.pdbx_description
1 polymer ?
#
loop_
_entity_poly.entity_id
_entity_poly.type
_entity_poly.pdbx_seq_one_letter_code
_entity_poly.pdbx_strand_id
1 'polypeptide(L)'
;MCLTETAGTTSTFTRHLERKHWERYLEYKAGSASLTMADTTQPPISSFAQRVHLYALNSSRQQAITQAILQDLVIGCSLPLSLVENPNFRHFLSVMDCKYTPVSRTSLTEKRIPYLVSKVKDDIIKALEVLHLQLTSGLTGGFAPSLELLRILLAKTRTPTV
;
A
#
# COMPACT_ATOMS: atom_id res chain seq x y z
N MET A 1 45.75 38.96 -4.42
CA MET A 1 45.72 37.92 -3.36
C MET A 1 44.41 37.17 -3.48
N CYS A 2 44.47 35.85 -3.67
CA CYS A 2 43.31 34.99 -3.89
C CYS A 2 42.62 34.71 -2.55
N LEU A 3 41.32 35.02 -2.44
CA LEU A 3 40.49 34.61 -1.30
C LEU A 3 39.67 33.41 -1.76
N THR A 4 40.12 32.21 -1.37
CA THR A 4 39.34 30.99 -1.54
C THR A 4 38.25 30.96 -0.47
N GLU A 5 37.00 31.12 -0.89
CA GLU A 5 35.83 30.89 -0.05
C GLU A 5 35.65 29.38 0.14
N THR A 6 35.95 28.88 1.34
CA THR A 6 35.71 27.48 1.71
C THR A 6 34.73 27.45 2.88
N ALA A 7 33.52 26.96 2.58
CA ALA A 7 32.54 26.32 3.46
C ALA A 7 32.29 26.94 4.85
N GLY A 8 31.06 27.45 5.02
CA GLY A 8 30.50 28.02 6.25
C GLY A 8 30.80 27.21 7.51
N THR A 9 31.91 27.56 8.15
CA THR A 9 32.30 27.11 9.47
C THR A 9 32.54 28.36 10.29
N THR A 10 31.92 28.45 11.47
CA THR A 10 32.05 29.59 12.41
C THR A 10 33.49 29.79 12.94
N SER A 11 34.45 29.00 12.44
CA SER A 11 35.89 29.06 12.64
C SER A 11 36.46 30.49 12.59
N THR A 12 36.03 31.30 11.61
CA THR A 12 36.49 32.70 11.50
C THR A 12 35.98 33.59 12.62
N PHE A 13 34.72 33.41 13.05
CA PHE A 13 34.12 34.16 14.15
C PHE A 13 34.77 33.81 15.49
N THR A 14 34.93 32.51 15.78
CA THR A 14 35.58 32.05 17.01
C THR A 14 37.01 32.56 17.13
N ARG A 15 37.79 32.53 16.03
CA ARG A 15 39.17 33.04 16.01
C ARG A 15 39.24 34.56 16.16
N HIS A 16 38.23 35.29 15.69
CA HIS A 16 38.14 36.73 15.90
C HIS A 16 37.90 37.06 17.38
N LEU A 17 36.97 36.34 18.02
CA LEU A 17 36.71 36.48 19.46
C LEU A 17 37.99 36.21 20.27
N GLU A 18 38.70 35.13 19.96
CA GLU A 18 39.95 34.77 20.64
C GLU A 18 41.02 35.88 20.56
N ARG A 19 41.14 36.54 19.41
CA ARG A 19 42.21 37.52 19.17
C ARG A 19 41.87 38.94 19.62
N LYS A 20 40.60 39.32 19.59
CA LYS A 20 40.16 40.72 19.80
C LYS A 20 39.29 40.92 21.03
N HIS A 21 38.60 39.87 21.49
CA HIS A 21 37.62 39.93 22.57
C HIS A 21 37.73 38.73 23.50
N TRP A 22 38.87 38.64 24.21
CA TRP A 22 39.25 37.49 25.02
C TRP A 22 38.21 37.11 26.09
N GLU A 23 37.62 38.08 26.77
CA GLU A 23 36.59 37.83 27.79
C GLU A 23 35.33 37.18 27.19
N ARG A 24 34.84 37.69 26.05
CA ARG A 24 33.70 37.08 25.33
C ARG A 24 34.03 35.71 24.74
N TYR A 25 35.30 35.48 24.38
CA TYR A 25 35.75 34.16 23.96
C TYR A 25 35.67 33.16 25.12
N LEU A 26 36.05 33.55 26.35
CA LEU A 26 35.90 32.72 27.53
C LEU A 26 34.42 32.37 27.80
N GLU A 27 33.53 33.35 27.75
CA GLU A 27 32.09 33.15 27.91
C GLU A 27 31.52 32.22 26.84
N TYR A 28 31.88 32.45 25.57
CA TYR A 28 31.48 31.59 24.45
C TYR A 28 31.96 30.15 24.64
N LYS A 29 33.23 29.97 25.06
CA LYS A 29 33.81 28.65 25.30
C LYS A 29 33.14 27.96 26.49
N ALA A 30 32.87 28.67 27.57
CA ALA A 30 32.15 28.15 28.73
C ALA A 30 30.70 27.76 28.39
N GLY A 31 29.99 28.59 27.62
CA GLY A 31 28.65 28.29 27.12
C GLY A 31 28.62 27.11 26.15
N SER A 32 29.64 26.97 25.28
CA SER A 32 29.75 25.83 24.36
C SER A 32 29.99 24.50 25.09
N ALA A 33 30.72 24.51 26.21
CA ALA A 33 30.90 23.34 27.06
C ALA A 33 29.65 23.01 27.90
N SER A 34 28.75 23.98 28.12
CA SER A 34 27.45 23.74 28.74
C SER A 34 26.42 23.20 27.72
N LEU A 35 26.52 23.60 26.45
CA LEU A 35 25.70 23.08 25.34
C LEU A 35 25.95 21.60 25.01
N THR A 36 27.08 21.02 25.44
CA THR A 36 27.31 19.57 25.29
C THR A 36 26.49 18.71 26.27
N MET A 37 25.80 19.32 27.25
CA MET A 37 24.93 18.63 28.22
C MET A 37 23.43 18.94 28.04
N ALA A 38 23.06 19.87 27.16
CA ALA A 38 21.68 20.13 26.81
C ALA A 38 21.35 19.40 25.50
N ASP A 39 20.38 18.49 25.55
CA ASP A 39 19.84 17.70 24.44
C ASP A 39 19.28 18.61 23.33
N THR A 40 20.20 19.18 22.55
CA THR A 40 19.93 20.05 21.41
C THR A 40 20.35 19.29 20.15
N THR A 41 19.98 18.02 20.09
CA THR A 41 20.21 17.19 18.92
C THR A 41 19.30 17.71 17.81
N GLN A 42 19.83 18.57 16.95
CA GLN A 42 19.11 18.99 15.73
C GLN A 42 18.63 17.72 15.03
N PRO A 43 17.30 17.55 14.85
CA PRO A 43 16.80 16.33 14.27
C PRO A 43 17.37 16.19 12.85
N PRO A 44 17.88 15.01 12.48
CA PRO A 44 18.57 14.83 11.21
C PRO A 44 17.62 15.16 10.07
N ILE A 45 18.12 15.67 8.93
CA ILE A 45 17.28 16.04 7.77
C ILE A 45 16.38 14.86 7.31
N SER A 46 16.79 13.62 7.56
CA SER A 46 15.98 12.42 7.35
C SER A 46 14.65 12.38 8.12
N SER A 47 14.56 13.11 9.23
CA SER A 47 13.32 13.27 10.02
C SER A 47 12.32 14.24 9.37
N PHE A 48 12.80 15.19 8.55
CA PHE A 48 11.97 16.11 7.77
C PHE A 48 11.58 15.56 6.41
N ALA A 49 12.31 14.55 5.91
CA ALA A 49 11.88 13.79 4.75
C ALA A 49 10.63 12.99 5.16
N GLN A 50 9.45 13.57 4.94
CA GLN A 50 8.17 12.94 5.16
C GLN A 50 8.07 11.71 4.23
N ARG A 51 8.58 10.58 4.71
CA ARG A 51 8.46 9.30 4.02
C ARG A 51 6.98 9.01 3.96
N VAL A 52 6.45 8.88 2.74
CA VAL A 52 5.09 8.38 2.55
C VAL A 52 5.01 7.02 3.23
N HIS A 53 4.28 6.95 4.35
CA HIS A 53 4.04 5.70 5.04
C HIS A 53 3.15 4.82 4.16
N LEU A 54 3.77 3.81 3.56
CA LEU A 54 3.08 2.80 2.76
C LEU A 54 2.09 2.03 3.64
N TYR A 55 1.03 1.52 3.02
CA TYR A 55 0.11 0.65 3.72
C TYR A 55 0.80 -0.66 4.12
N ALA A 56 0.50 -1.13 5.33
CA ALA A 56 0.83 -2.47 5.74
C ALA A 56 0.13 -3.50 4.82
N LEU A 57 0.75 -4.67 4.63
CA LEU A 57 0.22 -5.72 3.73
C LEU A 57 -1.19 -6.21 4.12
N ASN A 58 -1.52 -6.13 5.42
CA ASN A 58 -2.81 -6.47 5.99
C ASN A 58 -3.78 -5.28 6.10
N SER A 59 -3.42 -4.10 5.59
CA SER A 59 -4.32 -2.96 5.56
C SER A 59 -5.56 -3.28 4.73
N SER A 60 -6.75 -2.96 5.26
CA SER A 60 -8.02 -3.11 4.56
C SER A 60 -8.00 -2.38 3.20
N ARG A 61 -7.40 -1.18 3.16
CA ARG A 61 -7.25 -0.37 1.94
C ARG A 61 -6.35 -1.04 0.91
N GLN A 62 -5.18 -1.54 1.33
CA GLN A 62 -4.23 -2.27 0.48
C GLN A 62 -4.90 -3.51 -0.14
N GLN A 63 -5.66 -4.25 0.67
CA GLN A 63 -6.39 -5.43 0.21
C GLN A 63 -7.52 -5.06 -0.74
N ALA A 64 -8.31 -4.03 -0.43
CA ALA A 64 -9.42 -3.57 -1.27
C ALA A 64 -8.93 -3.18 -2.68
N ILE A 65 -7.88 -2.36 -2.78
CA ILE A 65 -7.31 -1.97 -4.08
C ILE A 65 -6.80 -3.21 -4.83
N THR A 66 -6.09 -4.10 -4.14
CA THR A 66 -5.56 -5.31 -4.79
C THR A 66 -6.68 -6.25 -5.27
N GLN A 67 -7.79 -6.35 -4.51
CA GLN A 67 -8.94 -7.14 -4.92
C GLN A 67 -9.66 -6.51 -6.11
N ALA A 68 -9.83 -5.18 -6.15
CA ALA A 68 -10.42 -4.49 -7.29
C ALA A 68 -9.58 -4.68 -8.57
N ILE A 69 -8.25 -4.58 -8.48
CA ILE A 69 -7.36 -4.87 -9.62
C ILE A 69 -7.56 -6.30 -10.13
N LEU A 70 -7.71 -7.27 -9.23
CA LEU A 70 -7.89 -8.66 -9.62
C LEU A 70 -9.29 -8.92 -10.20
N GLN A 71 -10.34 -8.49 -9.52
CA GLN A 71 -11.74 -8.77 -9.89
C GLN A 71 -12.20 -7.93 -11.07
N ASP A 72 -11.93 -6.62 -11.05
CA ASP A 72 -12.51 -5.70 -12.02
C ASP A 72 -11.62 -5.57 -13.26
N LEU A 73 -10.31 -5.43 -13.07
CA LEU A 73 -9.38 -5.22 -14.19
C LEU A 73 -8.95 -6.54 -14.84
N VAL A 74 -8.37 -7.45 -14.06
CA VAL A 74 -7.83 -8.70 -14.62
C VAL A 74 -8.96 -9.64 -15.07
N ILE A 75 -9.94 -9.89 -14.20
CA ILE A 75 -11.04 -10.81 -14.50
C ILE A 75 -12.14 -10.09 -15.30
N GLY A 76 -12.69 -9.00 -14.75
CA GLY A 76 -13.83 -8.28 -15.33
C GLY A 76 -13.56 -7.71 -16.71
N CYS A 77 -12.42 -7.03 -16.89
CA CYS A 77 -12.00 -6.49 -18.18
C CYS A 77 -11.14 -7.46 -19.01
N SER A 78 -10.90 -8.69 -18.53
CA SER A 78 -10.05 -9.70 -19.20
C SER A 78 -8.66 -9.18 -19.57
N LEU A 79 -8.07 -8.31 -18.73
CA LEU A 79 -6.76 -7.73 -18.99
C LEU A 79 -5.63 -8.72 -18.68
N PRO A 80 -4.51 -8.66 -19.41
CA PRO A 80 -3.39 -9.57 -19.18
C PRO A 80 -2.74 -9.33 -17.82
N LEU A 81 -2.26 -10.40 -17.19
CA LEU A 81 -1.56 -10.34 -15.90
C LEU A 81 -0.25 -9.51 -15.93
N SER A 82 0.29 -9.22 -17.11
CA SER A 82 1.43 -8.32 -17.27
C SER A 82 1.09 -6.87 -16.94
N LEU A 83 -0.20 -6.48 -16.88
CA LEU A 83 -0.63 -5.12 -16.57
C LEU A 83 -0.07 -4.62 -15.23
N VAL A 84 -0.12 -5.46 -14.19
CA VAL A 84 0.35 -5.07 -12.84
C VAL A 84 1.86 -4.86 -12.76
N GLU A 85 2.59 -5.37 -13.76
CA GLU A 85 4.03 -5.19 -13.91
C GLU A 85 4.40 -4.00 -14.81
N ASN A 86 3.44 -3.47 -15.56
CA ASN A 86 3.68 -2.39 -16.51
C ASN A 86 4.07 -1.09 -15.77
N PRO A 87 5.17 -0.41 -16.17
CA PRO A 87 5.64 0.78 -15.48
C PRO A 87 4.66 1.95 -15.55
N ASN A 88 3.94 2.12 -16.66
CA ASN A 88 2.95 3.18 -16.81
C ASN A 88 1.74 2.94 -15.90
N PHE A 89 1.31 1.68 -15.79
CA PHE A 89 0.24 1.31 -14.86
C PHE A 89 0.64 1.52 -13.41
N ARG A 90 1.88 1.20 -13.04
CA ARG A 90 2.41 1.47 -11.68
C ARG A 90 2.49 2.96 -11.38
N HIS A 91 2.91 3.76 -12.35
CA HIS A 91 2.90 5.20 -12.20
C HIS A 91 1.46 5.74 -12.02
N PHE A 92 0.52 5.27 -12.83
CA PHE A 92 -0.90 5.59 -12.68
C PHE A 92 -1.40 5.26 -11.26
N LEU A 93 -1.10 4.07 -10.74
CA LEU A 93 -1.44 3.70 -9.37
C LEU A 93 -0.80 4.61 -8.32
N SER A 94 0.45 5.05 -8.52
CA SER A 94 1.12 5.97 -7.59
C SER A 94 0.49 7.37 -7.57
N VAL A 95 -0.06 7.82 -8.70
CA VAL A 95 -0.80 9.09 -8.80
C VAL A 95 -2.16 8.97 -8.12
N MET A 96 -2.84 7.84 -8.29
CA MET A 96 -4.14 7.56 -7.68
C MET A 96 -4.05 7.36 -6.15
N ASP A 97 -3.08 6.59 -5.68
CA ASP A 97 -2.88 6.29 -4.26
C ASP A 97 -1.39 6.01 -3.98
N CYS A 98 -0.65 7.05 -3.60
CA CYS A 98 0.80 6.97 -3.39
C CYS A 98 1.23 6.06 -2.21
N LYS A 99 0.29 5.67 -1.35
CA LYS A 99 0.54 4.76 -0.21
C LYS A 99 0.36 3.29 -0.59
N TYR A 100 -0.24 3.01 -1.74
CA TYR A 100 -0.47 1.67 -2.23
C TYR A 100 0.81 1.04 -2.81
N THR A 101 1.08 -0.20 -2.41
CA THR A 101 2.16 -1.00 -2.98
C THR A 101 1.59 -1.94 -4.05
N PRO A 102 1.98 -1.82 -5.34
CA PRO A 102 1.48 -2.70 -6.39
C PRO A 102 1.70 -4.19 -6.11
N VAL A 103 0.68 -5.01 -6.40
CA VAL A 103 0.78 -6.47 -6.31
C VAL A 103 1.66 -7.02 -7.43
N SER A 104 2.42 -8.08 -7.14
CA SER A 104 3.22 -8.77 -8.16
C SER A 104 2.39 -9.78 -8.94
N ARG A 105 2.73 -9.98 -10.21
CA ARG A 105 2.12 -11.01 -11.06
C ARG A 105 2.23 -12.41 -10.43
N THR A 106 3.37 -12.72 -9.82
CA THR A 106 3.60 -14.00 -9.12
C THR A 106 2.60 -14.19 -7.99
N SER A 107 2.37 -13.16 -7.16
CA SER A 107 1.38 -13.24 -6.08
C SER A 107 -0.04 -13.46 -6.61
N LEU A 108 -0.40 -12.84 -7.74
CA LEU A 108 -1.69 -13.09 -8.39
C LEU A 108 -1.81 -14.54 -8.86
N THR A 109 -0.79 -15.02 -9.58
CA THR A 109 -0.81 -16.32 -10.26
C THR A 109 -0.73 -17.49 -9.29
N GLU A 110 0.12 -17.42 -8.27
CA GLU A 110 0.41 -18.54 -7.38
C GLU A 110 -0.53 -18.62 -6.17
N LYS A 111 -1.10 -17.48 -5.74
CA LYS A 111 -1.87 -17.41 -4.51
C LYS A 111 -3.31 -16.99 -4.76
N ARG A 112 -3.52 -15.81 -5.36
CA ARG A 112 -4.86 -15.21 -5.39
C ARG A 112 -5.80 -15.87 -6.38
N ILE A 113 -5.33 -16.15 -7.60
CA ILE A 113 -6.15 -16.80 -8.63
C ILE A 113 -6.51 -18.24 -8.21
N PRO A 114 -5.56 -19.09 -7.77
CA PRO A 114 -5.90 -20.42 -7.29
C PRO A 114 -6.90 -20.39 -6.14
N TYR A 115 -6.73 -19.47 -5.18
CA TYR A 115 -7.68 -19.27 -4.09
C TYR A 115 -9.09 -18.88 -4.57
N LEU A 116 -9.19 -17.99 -5.56
CA LEU A 116 -10.50 -17.63 -6.13
C LEU A 116 -11.13 -18.81 -6.86
N VAL A 117 -10.36 -19.58 -7.61
CA VAL A 117 -10.85 -20.79 -8.31
C VAL A 117 -11.36 -21.82 -7.30
N SER A 118 -10.61 -22.09 -6.22
CA SER A 118 -11.06 -23.02 -5.19
C SER A 118 -12.33 -22.53 -4.53
N LYS A 119 -12.40 -21.24 -4.19
CA LYS A 119 -13.60 -20.65 -3.57
C LYS A 119 -14.83 -20.77 -4.47
N VAL A 120 -14.69 -20.42 -5.75
CA VAL A 120 -15.80 -20.52 -6.73
C VAL A 120 -16.21 -21.98 -6.91
N LYS A 121 -15.25 -22.91 -6.97
CA LYS A 121 -15.54 -24.34 -7.03
C LYS A 121 -16.34 -24.82 -5.81
N ASP A 122 -15.94 -24.42 -4.61
CA ASP A 122 -16.64 -24.78 -3.38
C ASP A 122 -18.06 -24.20 -3.34
N ASP A 123 -18.23 -22.95 -3.79
CA ASP A 123 -19.53 -22.29 -3.89
C ASP A 123 -20.44 -23.00 -4.91
N ILE A 124 -19.89 -23.45 -6.05
CA ILE A 124 -20.62 -24.25 -7.04
C ILE A 124 -21.02 -25.61 -6.46
N ILE A 125 -20.11 -26.31 -5.78
CA ILE A 125 -20.41 -27.61 -5.16
C ILE A 125 -21.55 -27.49 -4.15
N LYS A 126 -21.47 -26.49 -3.25
CA LYS A 126 -22.55 -26.23 -2.27
C LYS A 126 -23.88 -25.91 -2.96
N ALA A 127 -23.85 -25.11 -4.03
CA ALA A 127 -25.06 -24.81 -4.79
C ALA A 127 -25.65 -26.07 -5.44
N LEU A 128 -24.80 -26.95 -5.98
CA LEU A 128 -25.23 -28.22 -6.58
C LEU A 128 -25.77 -29.21 -5.54
N GLU A 129 -25.20 -29.29 -4.34
CA GLU A 129 -25.71 -30.11 -3.24
C GLU A 129 -27.11 -29.67 -2.80
N VAL A 130 -27.33 -28.37 -2.66
CA VAL A 130 -28.66 -27.81 -2.35
C VAL A 130 -29.66 -28.16 -3.45
N LEU A 131 -29.27 -28.03 -4.72
CA LEU A 131 -30.11 -28.42 -5.85
C LEU A 131 -30.43 -29.92 -5.81
N HIS A 132 -29.43 -30.78 -5.55
CA HIS A 132 -29.62 -32.22 -5.47
C HIS A 132 -30.61 -32.63 -4.36
N LEU A 133 -30.51 -32.01 -3.17
CA LEU A 133 -31.43 -32.25 -2.06
C LEU A 133 -32.87 -31.80 -2.36
N GLN A 134 -33.05 -30.71 -3.12
CA GLN A 134 -34.36 -30.20 -3.55
C GLN A 134 -35.00 -31.09 -4.65
N LEU A 135 -34.18 -31.62 -5.56
CA LEU A 135 -34.62 -32.56 -6.60
C LEU A 135 -35.03 -33.92 -6.01
N THR A 136 -34.32 -34.39 -4.98
CA THR A 136 -34.64 -35.65 -4.28
C THR A 136 -35.86 -35.53 -3.36
N SER A 137 -36.13 -34.35 -2.78
CA SER A 137 -37.36 -34.09 -2.01
C SER A 137 -38.59 -33.80 -2.87
N GLY A 138 -38.40 -33.47 -4.16
CA GLY A 138 -39.47 -33.16 -5.12
C GLY A 138 -40.19 -34.38 -5.75
N LEU A 139 -39.83 -35.61 -5.40
CA LEU A 139 -40.49 -36.83 -5.92
C LEU A 139 -41.92 -37.04 -5.40
N THR A 140 -42.45 -36.16 -4.54
CA THR A 140 -43.84 -36.24 -4.03
C THR A 140 -44.73 -35.02 -4.36
N GLY A 141 -44.26 -34.05 -5.14
CA GLY A 141 -45.09 -32.89 -5.48
C GLY A 141 -44.58 -32.13 -6.69
N GLY A 142 -45.36 -32.15 -7.77
CA GLY A 142 -45.01 -31.52 -9.05
C GLY A 142 -44.68 -30.04 -8.90
N PHE A 143 -43.44 -29.67 -9.20
CA PHE A 143 -43.02 -28.29 -9.36
C PHE A 143 -42.06 -28.23 -10.54
N ALA A 144 -42.34 -27.37 -11.51
CA ALA A 144 -41.47 -27.13 -12.66
C ALA A 144 -40.45 -26.04 -12.30
N PRO A 145 -39.16 -26.35 -12.01
CA PRO A 145 -38.23 -25.37 -11.48
C PRO A 145 -37.11 -25.18 -12.52
N SER A 146 -37.41 -24.65 -13.70
CA SER A 146 -36.37 -24.45 -14.73
C SER A 146 -35.94 -22.99 -14.85
N LEU A 147 -36.86 -22.03 -14.68
CA LEU A 147 -36.56 -20.62 -14.88
C LEU A 147 -36.23 -19.85 -13.59
N GLU A 148 -36.84 -20.23 -12.47
CA GLU A 148 -36.63 -19.50 -11.20
C GLU A 148 -35.28 -19.84 -10.55
N LEU A 149 -34.80 -21.06 -10.76
CA LEU A 149 -33.47 -21.48 -10.30
C LEU A 149 -32.34 -20.82 -11.10
N LEU A 150 -32.53 -20.65 -12.42
CA LEU A 150 -31.59 -19.89 -13.25
C LEU A 150 -31.52 -18.42 -12.80
N ARG A 151 -32.66 -17.83 -12.41
CA ARG A 151 -32.72 -16.48 -11.84
C ARG A 151 -32.01 -16.37 -10.49
N ILE A 152 -32.18 -17.35 -9.59
CA ILE A 152 -31.49 -17.35 -8.29
C ILE A 152 -29.97 -17.51 -8.47
N LEU A 153 -29.53 -18.38 -9.39
CA LEU A 153 -28.12 -18.54 -9.75
C LEU A 153 -27.53 -17.28 -10.39
N LEU A 154 -28.24 -16.63 -11.32
CA LEU A 154 -27.83 -15.37 -11.95
C LEU A 154 -27.88 -14.17 -10.99
N ALA A 155 -28.78 -14.18 -10.00
CA ALA A 155 -28.86 -13.14 -8.98
C ALA A 155 -27.71 -13.23 -7.96
N LYS A 156 -27.18 -14.43 -7.69
CA LYS A 156 -26.07 -14.63 -6.75
C LYS A 156 -24.70 -14.27 -7.35
N THR A 157 -24.56 -14.29 -8.68
CA THR A 157 -23.33 -13.89 -9.39
C THR A 157 -23.25 -12.38 -9.64
N ARG A 158 -24.34 -11.62 -9.44
CA ARG A 158 -24.31 -10.16 -9.34
C ARG A 158 -24.20 -9.75 -7.88
N THR A 159 -23.00 -9.69 -7.34
CA THR A 159 -22.76 -8.88 -6.14
C THR A 159 -22.99 -7.40 -6.46
N PRO A 160 -23.63 -6.62 -5.60
CA PRO A 160 -23.84 -5.19 -5.82
C PRO A 160 -22.50 -4.45 -5.71
N THR A 161 -22.09 -3.81 -6.79
CA THR A 161 -21.10 -2.72 -6.74
C THR A 161 -21.71 -1.57 -5.96
N VAL A 162 -21.08 -1.21 -4.84
CA VAL A 162 -21.23 0.09 -4.16
C VAL A 162 -20.44 1.13 -4.94
#